data_AF-A0A958NYV5-F1
#
_entry.id   AF-A0A958NYV5-F1
#
_cell.length_a   1.000
_cell.length_b   1.000
_cell.length_c   1.000
_cell.angle_alpha   90.00
_cell.angle_beta   90.00
_cell.angle_gamma   90.00
#
_symmetry.space_group_name_H-M   'P 1'
#
loop_
_entity.id
_entity.type
_entity.pdbx_description
1 polymer ?
#
loop_
_entity_poly.entity_id
_entity_poly.type
_entity_poly.pdbx_seq_one_letter_code
_entity_poly.pdbx_strand_id
1 'polypeptide(L)'
;MEVKFLAFYKNTENTESKELTFKRKDIVRYILLIFTLFLFLPVKAQNTTSPQTESTTLKKERTKEDSELLEAVKKSGQETLDKGKDVVEHVQQEVEDTRSLRSHYSHNLFGNLSLIDTWLPFKWGISYAYNSSAFSTWELEYLKSSYAPFGVKELGEFTDQRISFFYRSFSQRNSFNFLYGLYYNSFRLSIGDKLLSNVTGGVVPGYDLLTVETLGVSWGFGNRWHLGRLLLSFDWLTINIPLIVLESDAPFLNVNGSETDKNDVRDVLDTIEKIPTFAIIKFQLGYSF
;
A
#
# COMPACT_ATOMS: atom_id res chain seq x y z
N MET A 1 21.14 -5.06 -19.39
CA MET A 1 20.86 -5.39 -17.98
C MET A 1 19.90 -6.56 -17.94
N GLU A 2 20.38 -7.72 -17.50
CA GLU A 2 19.59 -8.93 -17.26
C GLU A 2 19.33 -9.02 -15.76
N VAL A 3 18.09 -9.31 -15.38
CA VAL A 3 17.72 -9.49 -13.97
C VAL A 3 17.62 -10.98 -13.71
N LYS A 4 18.41 -11.46 -12.75
CA LYS A 4 18.44 -12.86 -12.33
C LYS A 4 17.63 -13.01 -11.05
N PHE A 5 16.66 -13.91 -11.07
CA PHE A 5 15.90 -14.30 -9.89
C PHE A 5 16.25 -15.74 -9.54
N LEU A 6 16.64 -16.02 -8.30
CA LEU A 6 16.66 -17.38 -7.79
C LEU A 6 15.26 -17.74 -7.32
N ALA A 7 14.61 -18.67 -8.04
CA ALA A 7 13.41 -19.31 -7.54
C ALA A 7 13.81 -20.58 -6.79
N PHE A 8 13.38 -20.70 -5.54
CA PHE A 8 13.53 -21.91 -4.75
C PHE A 8 12.23 -22.69 -4.81
N TYR A 9 12.28 -23.91 -5.32
CA TYR A 9 11.16 -24.84 -5.24
C TYR A 9 11.48 -25.89 -4.19
N LYS A 10 10.65 -25.96 -3.15
CA LYS A 10 10.77 -26.98 -2.12
C LYS A 10 9.83 -28.13 -2.50
N ASN A 11 10.40 -29.23 -2.96
CA ASN A 11 9.69 -30.49 -3.03
C ASN A 11 9.95 -31.26 -1.71
N THR A 12 9.10 -32.21 -1.35
CA THR A 12 9.07 -32.84 0.00
C THR A 12 10.39 -33.45 0.47
N GLU A 13 11.35 -33.69 -0.43
CA GLU A 13 12.64 -34.29 -0.09
C GLU A 13 13.87 -33.48 -0.54
N ASN A 14 13.72 -32.39 -1.32
CA ASN A 14 14.87 -31.61 -1.76
C ASN A 14 14.51 -30.14 -2.07
N THR A 15 15.44 -29.24 -1.78
CA THR A 15 15.35 -27.83 -2.16
C THR A 15 16.23 -27.61 -3.39
N GLU A 16 15.60 -27.45 -4.55
CA GLU A 16 16.30 -27.07 -5.78
C GLU A 16 16.16 -25.57 -6.02
N SER A 17 17.28 -24.93 -6.39
CA SER A 17 17.27 -23.55 -6.87
C SER A 17 17.37 -23.56 -8.40
N LYS A 18 16.52 -22.75 -9.03
CA LYS A 18 16.58 -22.52 -10.48
C LYS A 18 16.77 -21.03 -10.72
N GLU A 19 17.84 -20.71 -11.44
CA GLU A 19 18.12 -19.34 -11.85
C GLU A 19 17.21 -18.99 -13.03
N LEU A 20 16.29 -18.05 -12.83
CA LEU A 20 15.46 -17.50 -13.89
C LEU A 20 16.08 -16.18 -14.35
N THR A 21 16.49 -16.14 -15.61
CA THR A 21 17.03 -14.94 -16.26
C THR A 21 15.93 -14.29 -17.08
N PHE A 22 15.57 -13.05 -16.75
CA PHE A 22 14.63 -12.27 -17.55
C PHE A 22 15.35 -11.11 -18.22
N LYS A 23 15.14 -10.95 -19.53
CA LYS A 23 15.60 -9.76 -20.24
C LYS A 23 14.65 -8.60 -19.92
N ARG A 24 15.20 -7.39 -19.81
CA ARG A 24 14.46 -6.16 -19.46
C ARG A 24 13.15 -5.96 -20.26
N LYS A 25 13.17 -6.27 -21.56
CA LYS A 25 11.97 -6.14 -22.43
C LYS A 25 10.87 -7.13 -22.06
N ASP A 26 11.22 -8.29 -21.52
CA ASP A 26 10.27 -9.33 -21.15
C ASP A 26 9.60 -8.99 -19.82
N ILE A 27 10.32 -8.43 -18.84
CA ILE A 27 9.74 -7.98 -17.57
C ILE A 27 8.66 -6.92 -17.80
N VAL A 28 8.95 -5.90 -18.62
CA VAL A 28 7.98 -4.84 -18.95
C VAL A 28 6.76 -5.42 -19.68
N ARG A 29 6.98 -6.37 -20.60
CA ARG A 29 5.88 -7.09 -21.27
C ARG A 29 5.05 -7.94 -20.31
N TYR A 30 5.66 -8.63 -19.35
CA TYR A 30 4.95 -9.42 -18.35
C TYR A 30 4.14 -8.53 -17.40
N ILE A 31 4.69 -7.39 -16.95
CA ILE A 31 3.95 -6.42 -16.13
C ILE A 31 2.76 -5.87 -16.90
N LEU A 32 2.95 -5.45 -18.16
CA LEU A 32 1.86 -5.02 -19.03
C LEU A 32 0.84 -6.13 -19.25
N LEU A 33 1.27 -7.38 -19.48
CA LEU A 33 0.38 -8.52 -19.68
C LEU A 33 -0.45 -8.81 -18.42
N ILE A 34 0.17 -8.82 -17.24
CA ILE A 34 -0.51 -9.02 -15.95
C ILE A 34 -1.51 -7.88 -15.72
N PHE A 35 -1.10 -6.63 -15.96
CA PHE A 35 -1.97 -5.46 -15.83
C PHE A 35 -3.17 -5.53 -16.78
N THR A 36 -2.94 -5.95 -18.03
CA THR A 36 -4.00 -6.16 -19.02
C THR A 36 -4.92 -7.31 -18.59
N LEU A 37 -4.36 -8.42 -18.10
CA LEU A 37 -5.15 -9.54 -17.58
C LEU A 37 -6.04 -9.10 -16.41
N PHE A 38 -5.50 -8.30 -15.48
CA PHE A 38 -6.27 -7.77 -14.34
C PHE A 38 -7.36 -6.79 -14.75
N LEU A 39 -7.13 -5.96 -15.78
CA LEU A 39 -8.15 -5.05 -16.31
C LEU A 39 -9.31 -5.78 -17.01
N PHE A 40 -9.08 -7.00 -17.51
CA PHE A 40 -10.08 -7.77 -18.28
C PHE A 40 -10.58 -9.04 -17.58
N LEU A 41 -10.14 -9.34 -16.35
CA LEU A 41 -10.68 -10.47 -15.58
C LEU A 41 -12.12 -10.13 -15.15
N PRO A 42 -13.14 -10.86 -15.64
CA PRO A 42 -14.50 -10.69 -15.14
C PRO A 42 -14.53 -11.12 -13.68
N VAL A 43 -14.88 -10.20 -12.78
CA VAL A 43 -15.14 -10.50 -11.37
C VAL A 43 -16.39 -11.39 -11.31
N LYS A 44 -16.21 -12.71 -11.42
CA LYS A 44 -17.28 -13.67 -11.13
C LYS A 44 -17.51 -13.65 -9.62
N ALA A 45 -18.64 -13.07 -9.23
CA ALA A 45 -19.14 -13.16 -7.87
C ALA A 45 -19.25 -14.66 -7.48
N GLN A 46 -18.50 -15.08 -6.47
CA GLN A 46 -18.69 -16.38 -5.86
C GLN A 46 -20.03 -16.38 -5.13
N ASN A 47 -21.03 -17.05 -5.71
CA ASN A 47 -22.21 -17.47 -4.98
C ASN A 47 -21.78 -18.58 -4.02
N THR A 48 -21.57 -18.22 -2.75
CA THR A 48 -21.37 -19.18 -1.66
C THR A 48 -22.61 -20.05 -1.55
N THR A 49 -22.51 -21.27 -2.08
CA THR A 49 -23.50 -22.33 -1.88
C THR A 49 -23.26 -22.92 -0.50
N SER A 50 -24.28 -22.85 0.37
CA SER A 50 -24.24 -23.42 1.71
C SER A 50 -24.00 -24.94 1.65
N PRO A 51 -23.21 -25.55 2.55
CA PRO A 51 -23.05 -27.00 2.60
C PRO A 51 -24.36 -27.65 3.06
N GLN A 52 -24.88 -28.59 2.27
CA GLN A 52 -25.92 -29.51 2.72
C GLN A 52 -25.30 -30.53 3.67
N THR A 53 -25.71 -30.49 4.94
CA THR A 53 -25.36 -31.49 5.94
C THR A 53 -26.13 -32.79 5.68
N GLU A 54 -25.45 -33.83 5.23
CA GLU A 54 -25.98 -35.20 5.22
C GLU A 54 -26.14 -35.70 6.66
N SER A 55 -27.37 -36.02 7.06
CA SER A 55 -27.65 -36.63 8.36
C SER A 55 -27.60 -38.15 8.27
N THR A 56 -26.52 -38.77 8.76
CA THR A 56 -26.44 -40.22 8.93
C THR A 56 -27.22 -40.64 10.17
N THR A 57 -28.27 -41.43 9.98
CA THR A 57 -29.19 -41.89 11.04
C THR A 57 -28.63 -43.10 11.78
N LEU A 58 -28.04 -42.89 12.96
CA LEU A 58 -27.75 -43.95 13.93
C LEU A 58 -28.82 -43.94 15.02
N LYS A 59 -29.70 -44.94 14.99
CA LYS A 59 -30.71 -45.21 16.03
C LYS A 59 -29.99 -45.81 17.25
N LYS A 60 -29.75 -44.99 18.27
CA LYS A 60 -29.30 -45.41 19.61
C LYS A 60 -30.38 -44.99 20.60
N GLU A 61 -30.84 -45.91 21.44
CA GLU A 61 -31.76 -45.61 22.55
C GLU A 61 -31.16 -44.49 23.39
N ARG A 62 -31.87 -43.36 23.46
CA ARG A 62 -31.50 -42.19 24.24
C ARG A 62 -32.18 -42.25 25.59
N THR A 63 -31.36 -42.18 26.63
CA THR A 63 -31.81 -41.93 27.99
C THR A 63 -32.34 -40.49 28.07
N LYS A 64 -33.26 -40.17 28.99
CA LYS A 64 -33.85 -38.82 29.14
C LYS A 64 -32.80 -37.69 29.16
N GLU A 65 -31.63 -37.97 29.72
CA GLU A 65 -30.48 -37.06 29.80
C GLU A 65 -29.91 -36.65 28.43
N ASP A 66 -29.90 -37.56 27.45
CA ASP A 66 -29.44 -37.29 26.08
C ASP A 66 -30.41 -36.40 25.28
N SER A 67 -31.67 -36.33 25.71
CA SER A 67 -32.69 -35.47 25.08
C SER A 67 -32.54 -34.02 25.52
N GLU A 68 -32.30 -33.79 26.81
CA GLU A 68 -32.10 -32.45 27.38
C GLU A 68 -30.79 -31.83 26.88
N LEU A 69 -29.72 -32.62 26.77
CA LEU A 69 -28.43 -32.16 26.26
C LEU A 69 -28.51 -31.81 24.76
N LEU A 70 -29.31 -32.53 23.97
CA LEU A 70 -29.51 -32.22 22.55
C LEU A 70 -30.36 -30.95 22.33
N GLU A 71 -31.36 -30.70 23.18
CA GLU A 71 -32.12 -29.45 23.14
C GLU A 71 -31.26 -28.25 23.56
N ALA A 72 -30.41 -28.40 24.58
CA ALA A 72 -29.45 -27.37 24.98
C ALA A 72 -28.45 -27.05 23.86
N VAL A 73 -27.92 -28.06 23.16
CA VAL A 73 -27.01 -27.88 22.02
C VAL A 73 -27.71 -27.22 20.83
N LYS A 74 -28.95 -27.60 20.52
CA LYS A 74 -29.74 -26.95 19.45
C LYS A 74 -30.04 -25.50 19.78
N LYS A 75 -30.43 -25.20 21.03
CA LYS A 75 -30.72 -23.84 21.48
C LYS A 75 -29.47 -22.96 21.47
N SER A 76 -28.34 -23.47 21.96
CA SER A 76 -27.04 -22.77 21.90
C SER A 76 -26.56 -22.54 20.46
N GLY A 77 -26.75 -23.54 19.57
CA GLY A 77 -26.47 -23.41 18.14
C GLY A 77 -27.35 -22.35 17.46
N GLN A 78 -28.63 -22.31 17.80
CA GLN A 78 -29.58 -21.32 17.28
C GLN A 78 -29.28 -19.91 17.80
N GLU A 79 -28.98 -19.73 19.09
CA GLU A 79 -28.54 -18.45 19.66
C GLU A 79 -27.24 -17.94 19.02
N THR A 80 -26.31 -18.84 18.71
CA THR A 80 -25.08 -18.50 17.99
C THR A 80 -25.36 -18.11 16.55
N LEU A 81 -26.29 -18.80 15.89
CA LEU A 81 -26.72 -18.48 14.52
C LEU A 81 -27.44 -17.13 14.46
N ASP A 82 -28.33 -16.85 15.41
CA ASP A 82 -29.11 -15.62 15.45
C ASP A 82 -28.21 -14.42 15.81
N LYS A 83 -27.29 -14.56 16.77
CA LYS A 83 -26.22 -13.56 16.99
C LYS A 83 -25.36 -13.35 15.74
N GLY A 84 -25.08 -14.41 14.99
CA GLY A 84 -24.37 -14.33 13.71
C GLY A 84 -25.13 -13.55 12.65
N LYS A 85 -26.45 -13.72 12.56
CA LYS A 85 -27.32 -12.97 11.65
C LYS A 85 -27.37 -11.49 12.02
N ASP A 86 -27.55 -11.16 13.29
CA ASP A 86 -27.59 -9.77 13.76
C ASP A 86 -26.29 -9.02 13.39
N VAL A 87 -25.14 -9.68 13.54
CA VAL A 87 -23.85 -9.11 13.12
C VAL A 87 -23.78 -8.93 11.61
N VAL A 88 -24.26 -9.90 10.82
CA VAL A 88 -24.26 -9.81 9.35
C VAL A 88 -25.17 -8.68 8.87
N GLU A 89 -26.37 -8.54 9.45
CA GLU A 89 -27.31 -7.48 9.10
C GLU A 89 -26.75 -6.10 9.46
N HIS A 90 -26.13 -5.96 10.64
CA HIS A 90 -25.51 -4.71 11.05
C HIS A 90 -24.36 -4.31 10.11
N VAL A 91 -23.51 -5.27 9.75
CA VAL A 91 -22.44 -5.05 8.77
C VAL A 91 -22.99 -4.68 7.39
N GLN A 92 -24.10 -5.30 6.96
CA GLN A 92 -24.76 -4.96 5.69
C GLN A 92 -25.33 -3.53 5.70
N GLN A 93 -25.95 -3.10 6.80
CA GLN A 93 -26.44 -1.74 6.95
C GLN A 93 -25.32 -0.71 6.91
N GLU A 94 -24.23 -0.91 7.67
CA GLU A 94 -23.06 -0.01 7.63
C GLU A 94 -22.42 0.04 6.22
N VAL A 95 -22.43 -1.08 5.51
CA VAL A 95 -21.96 -1.21 4.14
C VAL A 95 -22.83 -0.38 3.18
N GLU A 96 -24.15 -0.50 3.25
CA GLU A 96 -25.08 0.28 2.41
C GLU A 96 -24.99 1.78 2.71
N ASP A 97 -24.86 2.14 3.98
CA ASP A 97 -24.68 3.52 4.43
C ASP A 97 -23.41 4.13 3.83
N THR A 98 -22.30 3.38 3.79
CA THR A 98 -21.04 3.86 3.20
C THR A 98 -21.15 4.23 1.72
N ARG A 99 -21.99 3.52 0.97
CA ARG A 99 -22.22 3.82 -0.45
C ARG A 99 -23.12 5.04 -0.64
N SER A 100 -24.21 5.10 0.12
CA SER A 100 -25.13 6.24 0.10
C SER A 100 -24.41 7.54 0.48
N LEU A 101 -23.61 7.51 1.55
CA LEU A 101 -22.85 8.67 2.03
C LEU A 101 -21.84 9.20 1.01
N ARG A 102 -21.19 8.34 0.22
CA ARG A 102 -20.30 8.79 -0.89
C ARG A 102 -21.02 9.45 -2.04
N SER A 103 -22.26 9.03 -2.31
CA SER A 103 -23.10 9.72 -3.30
C SER A 103 -23.63 11.05 -2.79
N HIS A 104 -23.72 11.21 -1.46
CA HIS A 104 -24.23 12.42 -0.83
C HIS A 104 -23.15 13.49 -0.63
N TYR A 105 -21.96 13.10 -0.15
CA TYR A 105 -20.84 14.00 0.08
C TYR A 105 -19.85 13.93 -1.08
N SER A 106 -19.68 15.02 -1.80
CA SER A 106 -18.80 15.07 -2.97
C SER A 106 -17.35 15.35 -2.60
N HIS A 107 -17.08 15.99 -1.46
CA HIS A 107 -15.74 16.44 -1.09
C HIS A 107 -15.29 15.83 0.23
N ASN A 108 -14.06 15.33 0.27
CA ASN A 108 -13.48 14.77 1.49
C ASN A 108 -12.07 15.33 1.69
N LEU A 109 -11.70 15.53 2.95
CA LEU A 109 -10.34 15.90 3.35
C LEU A 109 -9.80 14.85 4.31
N PHE A 110 -8.56 14.40 4.12
CA PHE A 110 -7.93 13.37 4.94
C PHE A 110 -6.58 13.82 5.48
N GLY A 111 -6.29 13.51 6.75
CA GLY A 111 -4.93 13.41 7.26
C GLY A 111 -4.40 11.98 7.05
N ASN A 112 -3.20 11.87 6.50
CA ASN A 112 -2.57 10.59 6.14
C ASN A 112 -1.42 10.25 7.08
N LEU A 113 -1.26 8.96 7.36
CA LEU A 113 -0.13 8.40 8.10
C LEU A 113 0.28 7.05 7.51
N SER A 114 1.44 6.98 6.86
CA SER A 114 2.03 5.77 6.32
C SER A 114 3.17 5.31 7.20
N LEU A 115 3.01 4.18 7.89
CA LEU A 115 3.97 3.73 8.89
C LEU A 115 5.24 3.14 8.26
N ILE A 116 5.05 2.35 7.20
CA ILE A 116 6.13 1.62 6.54
C ILE A 116 6.17 2.07 5.07
N ASP A 117 7.19 2.83 4.69
CA ASP A 117 7.54 3.13 3.30
C ASP A 117 8.99 2.72 3.06
N THR A 118 9.33 2.30 1.83
CA THR A 118 10.61 1.67 1.50
C THR A 118 11.83 2.50 1.87
N TRP A 119 11.80 3.82 1.67
CA TRP A 119 12.95 4.68 1.91
C TRP A 119 13.00 5.24 3.32
N LEU A 120 11.87 5.76 3.79
CA LEU A 120 11.76 6.40 5.08
C LEU A 120 10.53 5.87 5.81
N PRO A 121 10.69 5.38 7.06
CA PRO A 121 9.54 5.07 7.88
C PRO A 121 8.76 6.36 8.15
N PHE A 122 7.47 6.20 8.44
CA PHE A 122 6.61 7.29 8.93
C PHE A 122 6.53 8.50 7.97
N LYS A 123 5.68 8.40 6.96
CA LYS A 123 5.23 9.55 6.17
C LYS A 123 3.90 10.06 6.69
N TRP A 124 3.75 11.37 6.75
CA TRP A 124 2.49 12.01 7.09
C TRP A 124 2.09 12.98 5.99
N GLY A 125 0.82 13.36 5.94
CA GLY A 125 0.39 14.32 4.94
C GLY A 125 -1.11 14.56 4.90
N ILE A 126 -1.58 15.10 3.78
CA ILE A 126 -2.97 15.48 3.58
C ILE A 126 -3.44 15.03 2.19
N SER A 127 -4.70 14.63 2.09
CA SER A 127 -5.34 14.35 0.80
C SER A 127 -6.65 15.09 0.69
N TYR A 128 -6.94 15.58 -0.51
CA TYR A 128 -8.26 16.03 -0.92
C TYR A 128 -8.85 15.02 -1.89
N ALA A 129 -10.09 14.60 -1.65
CA ALA A 129 -10.76 13.63 -2.50
C ALA A 129 -12.13 14.12 -2.97
N TYR A 130 -12.42 13.87 -4.24
CA TYR A 130 -13.68 14.20 -4.90
C TYR A 130 -14.41 12.91 -5.30
N ASN A 131 -15.56 12.65 -4.69
CA ASN A 131 -16.43 11.53 -5.03
C ASN A 131 -17.20 11.87 -6.31
N SER A 132 -16.78 11.29 -7.43
CA SER A 132 -17.48 11.46 -8.71
C SER A 132 -18.70 10.55 -8.84
N SER A 133 -18.74 9.45 -8.08
CA SER A 133 -19.91 8.59 -7.94
C SER A 133 -19.84 7.80 -6.63
N ALA A 134 -20.86 6.98 -6.36
CA ALA A 134 -20.85 6.05 -5.24
C ALA A 134 -19.73 4.99 -5.32
N PHE A 135 -19.10 4.83 -6.49
CA PHE A 135 -18.10 3.80 -6.77
C PHE A 135 -16.73 4.35 -7.19
N SER A 136 -16.60 5.67 -7.31
CA SER A 136 -15.41 6.30 -7.86
C SER A 136 -15.05 7.58 -7.14
N THR A 137 -13.77 7.71 -6.80
CA THR A 137 -13.23 8.89 -6.13
C THR A 137 -11.90 9.29 -6.77
N TRP A 138 -11.76 10.56 -7.11
CA TRP A 138 -10.47 11.15 -7.48
C TRP A 138 -9.80 11.70 -6.22
N GLU A 139 -8.50 11.52 -6.05
CA GLU A 139 -7.79 11.94 -4.84
C GLU A 139 -6.45 12.57 -5.19
N LEU A 140 -6.20 13.78 -4.67
CA LEU A 140 -4.90 14.43 -4.70
C LEU A 140 -4.28 14.31 -3.32
N GLU A 141 -3.12 13.66 -3.24
CA GLU A 141 -2.40 13.36 -2.00
C GLU A 141 -1.06 14.07 -1.98
N TYR A 142 -0.70 14.65 -0.84
CA TYR A 142 0.65 15.10 -0.52
C TYR A 142 1.14 14.36 0.73
N LEU A 143 2.31 13.73 0.64
CA LEU A 143 2.99 13.04 1.74
C LEU A 143 4.41 13.59 1.90
N LYS A 144 4.87 13.66 3.15
CA LYS A 144 6.23 14.04 3.52
C LYS A 144 6.76 13.15 4.63
N SER A 145 8.03 12.77 4.55
CA SER A 145 8.82 12.28 5.67
C SER A 145 10.18 12.96 5.68
N SER A 146 10.73 13.10 6.88
CA SER A 146 12.09 13.57 7.11
C SER A 146 12.69 12.72 8.23
N TYR A 147 13.86 12.16 7.99
CA TYR A 147 14.62 11.40 8.98
C TYR A 147 16.01 12.02 9.13
N ALA A 148 16.39 12.29 10.38
CA ALA A 148 17.74 12.71 10.73
C ALA A 148 18.37 11.63 11.63
N PRO A 149 19.61 11.18 11.36
CA PRO A 149 20.32 10.26 12.25
C PRO A 149 20.35 10.80 13.68
N PHE A 150 19.92 9.98 14.65
CA PHE A 150 19.82 10.34 16.07
C PHE A 150 18.92 11.56 16.38
N GLY A 151 18.07 11.97 15.43
CA GLY A 151 17.25 13.18 15.55
C GLY A 151 18.03 14.49 15.42
N VAL A 152 19.31 14.43 15.06
CA VAL A 152 20.20 15.58 14.93
C VAL A 152 20.30 15.94 13.46
N LYS A 153 19.47 16.89 13.00
CA LYS A 153 19.43 17.35 11.60
C LYS A 153 20.79 17.87 11.13
N GLU A 154 21.59 18.35 12.07
CA GLU A 154 22.91 18.92 11.83
C GLU A 154 23.98 17.88 11.47
N LEU A 155 23.68 16.58 11.58
CA LEU A 155 24.52 15.51 11.03
C LEU A 155 24.14 15.15 9.60
N GLY A 156 22.88 15.34 9.24
CA GLY A 156 22.32 15.03 7.92
C GLY A 156 20.82 14.80 8.00
N GLU A 157 20.15 14.94 6.86
CA GLU A 157 18.71 14.76 6.73
C GLU A 157 18.39 14.01 5.44
N PHE A 158 17.53 13.00 5.58
CA PHE A 158 16.87 12.33 4.47
C PHE A 158 15.46 12.88 4.39
N THR A 159 15.06 13.40 3.24
CA THR A 159 13.70 13.92 3.01
C THR A 159 13.07 13.22 1.83
N ASP A 160 11.83 12.76 2.00
CA ASP A 160 11.01 12.17 0.94
C ASP A 160 9.68 12.94 0.87
N GLN A 161 9.37 13.47 -0.31
CA GLN A 161 8.13 14.20 -0.58
C GLN A 161 7.44 13.59 -1.79
N ARG A 162 6.15 13.27 -1.66
CA ARG A 162 5.37 12.67 -2.73
C ARG A 162 4.08 13.43 -2.94
N ILE A 163 3.80 13.78 -4.20
CA ILE A 163 2.51 14.28 -4.66
C ILE A 163 1.91 13.19 -5.55
N SER A 164 0.68 12.78 -5.27
CA SER A 164 0.03 11.71 -6.03
C SER A 164 -1.38 12.13 -6.46
N PHE A 165 -1.77 11.75 -7.67
CA PHE A 165 -3.12 11.88 -8.17
C PHE A 165 -3.68 10.48 -8.45
N PHE A 166 -4.63 10.06 -7.63
CA PHE A 166 -5.23 8.74 -7.67
C PHE A 166 -6.67 8.77 -8.19
N TYR A 167 -7.03 7.68 -8.84
CA TYR A 167 -8.40 7.22 -8.98
C TYR A 167 -8.60 6.01 -8.06
N ARG A 168 -9.66 6.06 -7.26
CA ARG A 168 -10.10 4.94 -6.41
C ARG A 168 -11.38 4.34 -6.97
N SER A 169 -11.34 3.05 -7.22
CA SER A 169 -12.48 2.24 -7.65
C SER A 169 -12.95 1.37 -6.49
N PHE A 170 -14.22 1.45 -6.13
CA PHE A 170 -14.80 0.65 -5.06
C PHE A 170 -15.52 -0.57 -5.61
N SER A 171 -15.32 -1.71 -4.94
CA SER A 171 -16.09 -2.92 -5.24
C SER A 171 -17.54 -2.80 -4.77
N GLN A 172 -18.41 -3.70 -5.22
CA GLN A 172 -19.80 -3.79 -4.74
C GLN A 172 -19.91 -4.05 -3.23
N ARG A 173 -18.82 -4.49 -2.58
CA ARG A 173 -18.73 -4.68 -1.11
C ARG A 173 -18.37 -3.38 -0.36
N ASN A 174 -18.61 -2.25 -1.03
CA ASN A 174 -18.55 -0.83 -0.64
C ASN A 174 -17.28 -0.28 0.00
N SER A 175 -16.64 -0.93 0.98
CA SER A 175 -15.46 -0.38 1.65
C SER A 175 -14.16 -0.70 0.91
N PHE A 176 -14.05 -1.89 0.36
CA PHE A 176 -12.86 -2.33 -0.37
C PHE A 176 -12.69 -1.55 -1.68
N ASN A 177 -11.50 -1.00 -1.89
CA ASN A 177 -11.14 -0.22 -3.05
C ASN A 177 -9.78 -0.60 -3.64
N PHE A 178 -9.67 -0.43 -4.95
CA PHE A 178 -8.40 -0.38 -5.66
C PHE A 178 -8.04 1.07 -5.92
N LEU A 179 -6.77 1.41 -5.77
CA LEU A 179 -6.23 2.71 -6.12
C LEU A 179 -5.24 2.56 -7.26
N TYR A 180 -5.27 3.49 -8.21
CA TYR A 180 -4.25 3.59 -9.24
C TYR A 180 -4.13 5.05 -9.69
N GLY A 181 -2.94 5.47 -10.11
CA GLY A 181 -2.73 6.86 -10.45
C GLY A 181 -1.31 7.21 -10.84
N LEU A 182 -1.05 8.51 -10.89
CA LEU A 182 0.27 9.07 -11.16
C LEU A 182 0.85 9.62 -9.87
N TYR A 183 2.16 9.59 -9.75
CA TYR A 183 2.85 10.26 -8.65
C TYR A 183 4.11 10.97 -9.14
N TYR A 184 4.46 12.01 -8.41
CA TYR A 184 5.75 12.69 -8.43
C TYR A 184 6.40 12.52 -7.05
N ASN A 185 7.65 12.09 -7.01
CA ASN A 185 8.42 11.89 -5.77
C ASN A 185 9.75 12.62 -5.86
N SER A 186 10.08 13.38 -4.83
CA SER A 186 11.37 14.04 -4.60
C SER A 186 12.02 13.42 -3.37
N PHE A 187 13.10 12.67 -3.59
CA PHE A 187 13.96 12.14 -2.54
C PHE A 187 15.25 12.97 -2.46
N ARG A 188 15.60 13.42 -1.25
CA ARG A 188 16.78 14.25 -0.98
C ARG A 188 17.58 13.71 0.19
N LEU A 189 18.91 13.71 0.03
CA LEU A 189 19.87 13.45 1.08
C LEU A 189 20.78 14.65 1.23
N SER A 190 20.83 15.23 2.42
CA SER A 190 21.63 16.41 2.73
C SER A 190 22.58 16.12 3.90
N ILE A 191 23.79 16.68 3.87
CA ILE A 191 24.68 16.74 5.05
C ILE A 191 24.37 18.01 5.83
N GLY A 192 24.28 17.88 7.15
CA GLY A 192 24.08 19.00 8.05
C GLY A 192 25.30 19.91 8.20
N ASP A 193 25.02 21.17 8.51
CA ASP A 193 25.98 22.26 8.67
C ASP A 193 27.05 21.99 9.76
N LYS A 194 26.70 21.41 10.91
CA LYS A 194 27.67 21.12 11.98
C LYS A 194 28.71 20.10 11.57
N LEU A 195 28.32 19.04 10.86
CA LEU A 195 29.28 18.04 10.39
C LEU A 195 30.29 18.67 9.41
N LEU A 196 29.79 19.42 8.43
CA LEU A 196 30.62 20.13 7.46
C LEU A 196 31.52 21.16 8.15
N SER A 197 30.98 21.90 9.12
CA SER A 197 31.73 22.93 9.82
C SER A 197 32.85 22.36 10.70
N ASN A 198 32.62 21.21 11.34
CA ASN A 198 33.64 20.51 12.14
C ASN A 198 34.79 19.96 11.28
N VAL A 199 34.49 19.47 10.07
CA VAL A 199 35.52 18.90 9.17
C VAL A 199 36.31 19.99 8.46
N THR A 200 35.66 21.09 8.06
CA THR A 200 36.30 22.17 7.29
C THR A 200 36.95 23.24 8.17
N GLY A 201 36.64 23.29 9.47
CA GLY A 201 37.14 24.29 10.40
C GLY A 201 36.52 25.69 10.21
N GLY A 202 35.46 25.81 9.40
CA GLY A 202 34.76 27.06 9.12
C GLY A 202 33.24 26.88 9.13
N VAL A 203 32.46 27.96 9.10
CA VAL A 203 30.99 27.88 9.03
C VAL A 203 30.59 27.57 7.59
N VAL A 204 30.22 26.32 7.31
CA VAL A 204 29.81 25.87 5.99
C VAL A 204 28.33 25.50 6.03
N PRO A 205 27.48 26.08 5.16
CA PRO A 205 26.06 25.71 5.12
C PRO A 205 25.89 24.24 4.71
N GLY A 206 24.78 23.63 5.14
CA GLY A 206 24.41 22.28 4.71
C GLY A 206 24.36 22.16 3.19
N TYR A 207 24.66 20.97 2.69
CA TYR A 207 24.79 20.71 1.26
C TYR A 207 24.03 19.45 0.86
N ASP A 208 23.30 19.51 -0.25
CA ASP A 208 22.58 18.37 -0.81
C ASP A 208 23.59 17.43 -1.48
N LEU A 209 23.65 16.20 -0.97
CA LEU A 209 24.47 15.16 -1.57
C LEU A 209 23.77 14.48 -2.73
N LEU A 210 22.47 14.28 -2.61
CA LEU A 210 21.69 13.50 -3.54
C LEU A 210 20.32 14.12 -3.69
N THR A 211 19.91 14.34 -4.93
CA THR A 211 18.53 14.70 -5.26
C THR A 211 18.06 13.78 -6.38
N VAL A 212 16.95 13.07 -6.13
CA VAL A 212 16.32 12.18 -7.11
C VAL A 212 14.85 12.54 -7.21
N GLU A 213 14.45 13.03 -8.37
CA GLU A 213 13.07 13.34 -8.70
C GLU A 213 12.53 12.36 -9.72
N THR A 214 11.40 11.74 -9.42
CA THR A 214 10.78 10.71 -10.26
C THR A 214 9.32 10.98 -10.49
N LEU A 215 8.87 10.68 -11.70
CA LEU A 215 7.46 10.60 -12.08
C LEU A 215 7.14 9.14 -12.39
N GLY A 216 6.01 8.66 -11.89
CA GLY A 216 5.65 7.26 -12.06
C GLY A 216 4.16 6.99 -11.92
N VAL A 217 3.86 5.70 -11.85
CA VAL A 217 2.51 5.19 -11.62
C VAL A 217 2.43 4.52 -10.27
N SER A 218 1.28 4.67 -9.62
CA SER A 218 0.97 3.98 -8.39
C SER A 218 -0.17 3.01 -8.60
N TRP A 219 -0.13 1.90 -7.87
CA TRP A 219 -1.21 0.93 -7.78
C TRP A 219 -1.32 0.41 -6.35
N GLY A 220 -2.52 0.10 -5.88
CA GLY A 220 -2.71 -0.44 -4.55
C GLY A 220 -4.14 -0.86 -4.27
N PHE A 221 -4.37 -1.27 -3.02
CA PHE A 221 -5.70 -1.62 -2.54
C PHE A 221 -5.85 -1.31 -1.05
N GLY A 222 -7.09 -1.08 -0.64
CA GLY A 222 -7.43 -0.63 0.70
C GLY A 222 -8.90 -0.82 1.04
N ASN A 223 -9.26 -0.40 2.23
CA ASN A 223 -10.64 -0.28 2.69
C ASN A 223 -10.89 1.17 3.12
N ARG A 224 -12.07 1.70 2.85
CA ARG A 224 -12.54 3.01 3.33
C ARG A 224 -13.95 2.89 3.85
N TRP A 225 -14.16 3.33 5.08
CA TRP A 225 -15.44 3.30 5.77
C TRP A 225 -15.91 4.74 6.00
N HIS A 226 -17.22 4.95 5.85
CA HIS A 226 -17.87 6.20 6.21
C HIS A 226 -18.66 5.99 7.50
N LEU A 227 -18.37 6.82 8.51
CA LEU A 227 -19.06 6.87 9.80
C LEU A 227 -19.78 8.21 9.88
N GLY A 228 -20.87 8.33 9.11
CA GLY A 228 -21.53 9.60 8.85
C GLY A 228 -20.65 10.52 8.00
N ARG A 229 -20.17 11.63 8.59
CA ARG A 229 -19.22 12.55 7.95
C ARG A 229 -17.76 12.18 8.17
N LEU A 230 -17.47 11.38 9.19
CA LEU A 230 -16.11 10.92 9.44
C LEU A 230 -15.75 9.81 8.47
N LEU A 231 -14.52 9.79 7.99
CA LEU A 231 -14.00 8.72 7.13
C LEU A 231 -12.80 8.08 7.80
N LEU A 232 -12.75 6.76 7.74
CA LEU A 232 -11.56 5.98 8.09
C LEU A 232 -11.12 5.24 6.83
N SER A 233 -9.86 5.36 6.44
CA SER A 233 -9.28 4.63 5.33
C SER A 233 -8.05 3.87 5.79
N PHE A 234 -7.88 2.68 5.24
CA PHE A 234 -6.73 1.82 5.46
C PHE A 234 -6.28 1.29 4.10
N ASP A 235 -5.14 1.77 3.60
CA ASP A 235 -4.52 1.24 2.39
C ASP A 235 -3.49 0.19 2.80
N TRP A 236 -3.77 -1.08 2.47
CA TRP A 236 -2.96 -2.23 2.87
C TRP A 236 -1.60 -2.21 2.18
N LEU A 237 -1.62 -1.95 0.88
CA LEU A 237 -0.43 -1.92 0.04
C LEU A 237 -0.62 -0.87 -1.06
N THR A 238 0.40 -0.02 -1.23
CA THR A 238 0.58 0.83 -2.40
C THR A 238 1.96 0.59 -2.96
N ILE A 239 2.04 0.30 -4.26
CA ILE A 239 3.26 0.12 -5.04
C ILE A 239 3.39 1.34 -5.94
N ASN A 240 4.53 2.03 -5.87
CA ASN A 240 4.85 3.16 -6.74
C ASN A 240 6.03 2.76 -7.62
N ILE A 241 5.77 2.68 -8.92
CA ILE A 241 6.74 2.25 -9.92
C ILE A 241 7.26 3.50 -10.65
N PRO A 242 8.55 3.85 -10.50
CA PRO A 242 9.13 4.99 -11.20
C PRO A 242 9.17 4.69 -12.71
N LEU A 243 8.73 5.65 -13.51
CA LEU A 243 8.72 5.53 -14.98
C LEU A 243 9.72 6.48 -15.62
N ILE A 244 9.82 7.70 -15.11
CA ILE A 244 10.64 8.78 -15.64
C ILE A 244 11.43 9.39 -14.47
N VAL A 245 12.73 9.52 -14.64
CA VAL A 245 13.60 10.30 -13.75
C VAL A 245 13.67 11.70 -14.33
N LEU A 246 13.25 12.69 -13.56
CA LEU A 246 13.21 14.09 -13.97
C LEU A 246 14.53 14.79 -13.63
N GLU A 247 15.03 14.52 -12.43
CA GLU A 247 16.29 15.06 -11.92
C GLU A 247 17.01 13.96 -11.16
N SER A 248 18.32 13.86 -11.37
CA SER A 248 19.22 12.99 -10.63
C SER A 248 20.55 13.71 -10.57
N ASP A 249 20.83 14.31 -9.41
CA ASP A 249 22.05 15.06 -9.19
C ASP A 249 22.77 14.53 -7.95
N ALA A 250 24.10 14.48 -8.06
CA ALA A 250 25.03 14.17 -7.00
C ALA A 250 26.15 15.23 -7.00
N PRO A 251 25.86 16.46 -6.55
CA PRO A 251 26.76 17.59 -6.73
C PRO A 251 28.15 17.36 -6.11
N PHE A 252 28.25 16.57 -5.05
CA PHE A 252 29.51 16.24 -4.37
C PHE A 252 30.53 15.51 -5.26
N LEU A 253 30.07 14.73 -6.25
CA LEU A 253 30.94 13.99 -7.16
C LEU A 253 31.65 14.89 -8.16
N ASN A 254 31.04 16.02 -8.50
CA ASN A 254 31.58 16.95 -9.51
C ASN A 254 32.83 17.68 -9.02
N VAL A 255 33.07 17.73 -7.70
CA VAL A 255 34.13 18.54 -7.12
C VAL A 255 35.44 17.78 -6.96
N ASN A 256 35.45 16.51 -6.53
CA ASN A 256 36.70 15.81 -6.17
C ASN A 256 36.70 14.27 -6.33
N GLY A 257 35.71 13.65 -6.98
CA GLY A 257 35.66 12.19 -7.13
C GLY A 257 36.60 11.63 -8.20
N SER A 258 37.23 10.49 -7.95
CA SER A 258 37.89 9.72 -9.03
C SER A 258 36.85 9.21 -10.03
N GLU A 259 37.26 8.88 -11.26
CA GLU A 259 36.31 8.37 -12.27
C GLU A 259 35.64 7.07 -11.82
N THR A 260 36.34 6.24 -11.05
CA THR A 260 35.79 5.03 -10.44
C THR A 260 34.67 5.37 -9.44
N ASP A 261 34.89 6.31 -8.52
CA ASP A 261 33.90 6.69 -7.51
C ASP A 261 32.64 7.28 -8.16
N LYS A 262 32.82 8.04 -9.25
CA LYS A 262 31.70 8.59 -10.02
C LYS A 262 30.85 7.49 -10.63
N ASN A 263 31.47 6.45 -11.17
CA ASN A 263 30.75 5.32 -11.76
C ASN A 263 30.01 4.51 -10.68
N ASP A 264 30.64 4.25 -9.53
CA ASP A 264 30.01 3.51 -8.45
C ASP A 264 28.78 4.24 -7.89
N VAL A 265 28.87 5.56 -7.65
CA VAL A 265 27.72 6.33 -7.18
C VAL A 265 26.64 6.43 -8.25
N ARG A 266 27.03 6.55 -9.54
CA ARG A 266 26.08 6.52 -10.64
C ARG A 266 25.32 5.20 -10.69
N ASP A 267 25.99 4.07 -10.50
CA ASP A 267 25.34 2.75 -10.48
C ASP A 267 24.35 2.60 -9.30
N VAL A 268 24.68 3.18 -8.15
CA VAL A 268 23.78 3.25 -6.99
C VAL A 268 22.57 4.14 -7.29
N LEU A 269 22.77 5.32 -7.87
CA LEU A 269 21.71 6.23 -8.29
C LEU A 269 20.77 5.55 -9.30
N ASP A 270 21.36 4.98 -10.34
CA ASP A 270 20.67 4.21 -11.38
C ASP A 270 19.84 3.06 -10.80
N THR A 271 20.23 2.53 -9.65
CA THR A 271 19.51 1.48 -8.93
C THR A 271 18.36 2.07 -8.13
N ILE A 272 18.59 3.13 -7.34
CA ILE A 272 17.57 3.83 -6.56
C ILE A 272 16.44 4.35 -7.46
N GLU A 273 16.79 4.93 -8.60
CA GLU A 273 15.85 5.46 -9.59
C GLU A 273 14.88 4.44 -10.17
N LYS A 274 15.25 3.16 -10.17
CA LYS A 274 14.49 2.08 -10.83
C LYS A 274 13.76 1.19 -9.83
N ILE A 275 14.07 1.29 -8.54
CA ILE A 275 13.45 0.45 -7.51
C ILE A 275 12.00 0.91 -7.27
N PRO A 276 11.01 0.01 -7.44
CA PRO A 276 9.66 0.29 -6.99
C PRO A 276 9.64 0.53 -5.48
N THR A 277 8.87 1.52 -5.06
CA THR A 277 8.67 1.80 -3.64
C THR A 277 7.33 1.23 -3.18
N PHE A 278 7.28 0.81 -1.93
CA PHE A 278 6.12 0.20 -1.31
C PHE A 278 5.75 1.03 -0.09
N ALA A 279 4.48 1.39 0.01
CA ALA A 279 3.87 1.85 1.25
C ALA A 279 2.97 0.75 1.78
N ILE A 280 3.28 0.25 2.98
CA ILE A 280 2.55 -0.80 3.67
C ILE A 280 1.86 -0.14 4.86
N ILE A 281 0.55 -0.37 4.99
CA ILE A 281 -0.25 0.14 6.10
C ILE A 281 -0.23 1.69 6.14
N LYS A 282 -1.05 2.28 5.28
CA LYS A 282 -1.35 3.72 5.32
C LYS A 282 -2.74 3.93 5.92
N PHE A 283 -2.77 4.64 7.05
CA PHE A 283 -3.99 5.10 7.69
C PHE A 283 -4.38 6.47 7.15
N GLN A 284 -5.67 6.69 6.92
CA GLN A 284 -6.21 8.00 6.60
C GLN A 284 -7.43 8.26 7.49
N LEU A 285 -7.46 9.42 8.14
CA LEU A 285 -8.61 9.89 8.90
C LEU A 285 -9.14 11.15 8.22
N GLY A 286 -10.43 11.19 7.90
CA GLY A 286 -10.99 12.29 7.13
C GLY A 286 -12.36 12.77 7.55
N TYR A 287 -12.80 13.84 6.89
CA TYR A 287 -14.12 14.44 7.03
C TYR A 287 -14.74 14.72 5.65
N SER A 288 -16.04 14.46 5.52
CA SER A 288 -16.84 14.64 4.30
C SER A 288 -17.67 15.94 4.38
N PHE A 289 -17.71 16.70 3.29
CA PHE A 289 -18.46 17.95 3.14
C PHE A 289 -19.56 17.82 2.10
#